data_AF-A0A353Q313-F1
#
_entry.id   AF-A0A353Q313-F1
#
_cell.length_a   1.000
_cell.length_b   1.000
_cell.length_c   1.000
_cell.angle_alpha   90.00
_cell.angle_beta   90.00
_cell.angle_gamma   90.00
#
_symmetry.space_group_name_H-M   'P 1'
#
loop_
_entity.id
_entity.type
_entity.pdbx_description
1 polymer ?
#
loop_
_entity_poly.entity_id
_entity_poly.type
_entity_poly.pdbx_seq_one_letter_code
_entity_poly.pdbx_strand_id
1 'polypeptide(L)' 'VIMLDRERHQGLMDDVRSIGARMKLISDGDIAAAIATIFEDTGVDLMVGIGGAPEGVISAAALKCLGGDMQVRL' A
#
# COMPACT_ATOMS: atom_id res chain seq x y z
N VAL A 1 1.79 0.13 8.15
CA VAL A 1 2.15 0.15 6.71
C VAL A 1 1.88 -1.22 6.11
N ILE A 2 1.14 -1.31 5.00
CA ILE A 2 0.94 -2.54 4.23
C ILE A 2 1.77 -2.50 2.94
N MET A 3 2.38 -3.62 2.55
CA MET A 3 3.13 -3.72 1.29
C MET A 3 3.25 -5.16 0.79
N LEU A 4 3.49 -5.33 -0.51
CA LEU A 4 3.76 -6.64 -1.10
C LEU A 4 5.09 -7.21 -0.57
N ASP A 5 5.11 -8.48 -0.20
CA ASP A 5 6.33 -9.20 0.17
C ASP A 5 7.11 -9.59 -1.08
N ARG A 6 8.10 -8.76 -1.40
CA ARG A 6 8.94 -8.84 -2.59
C ARG A 6 10.34 -8.36 -2.26
N GLU A 7 11.34 -8.98 -2.88
CA GLU A 7 12.75 -8.59 -2.72
C GLU A 7 13.00 -7.11 -3.04
N ARG A 8 12.33 -6.56 -4.07
CA ARG A 8 12.40 -5.13 -4.44
C ARG A 8 11.92 -4.16 -3.35
N HIS A 9 11.26 -4.64 -2.30
CA HIS A 9 10.79 -3.80 -1.18
C HIS A 9 11.65 -3.92 0.08
N GLN A 10 12.75 -4.68 0.08
CA GLN A 10 13.55 -4.86 1.30
C GLN A 10 14.08 -3.55 1.88
N GLY A 11 14.56 -2.63 1.04
CA GLY A 11 14.97 -1.29 1.50
C GLY A 11 13.82 -0.53 2.17
N LEU A 12 12.62 -0.54 1.58
CA LEU A 12 11.44 0.08 2.18
C LEU A 12 11.03 -0.62 3.49
N MET A 13 11.14 -1.95 3.57
CA MET A 13 10.87 -2.69 4.80
C MET A 13 11.82 -2.29 5.91
N ASP A 14 13.11 -2.13 5.61
CA ASP A 14 14.12 -1.72 6.58
C ASP A 14 13.91 -0.27 7.03
N ASP A 15 13.56 0.63 6.10
CA ASP A 15 13.19 2.01 6.43
C ASP A 15 12.00 2.05 7.39
N VAL A 16 10.94 1.29 7.11
CA VAL A 16 9.75 1.22 7.97
C VAL A 16 10.06 0.60 9.34
N ARG A 17 10.94 -0.42 9.41
CA ARG A 17 11.42 -0.97 10.71
C ARG A 17 12.22 0.07 11.48
N SER A 18 13.09 0.82 10.82
CA SER A 18 13.99 1.79 11.45
C SER A 18 13.24 2.89 12.20
N ILE A 19 12.06 3.28 11.69
CA ILE A 19 11.19 4.30 12.31
C ILE A 19 10.24 3.71 13.37
N GLY A 20 10.28 2.39 13.62
CA GLY A 20 9.43 1.72 14.61
C GLY A 20 7.98 1.50 14.18
N ALA A 21 7.65 1.67 12.90
CA ALA A 21 6.30 1.47 12.40
C ALA A 21 6.00 -0.03 12.18
N ARG A 22 4.73 -0.41 12.38
CA ARG A 22 4.26 -1.78 12.16
C ARG A 22 4.07 -2.04 10.67
N MET A 23 4.44 -3.24 10.23
CA MET A 23 4.27 -3.70 8.85
C MET A 23 3.30 -4.86 8.75
N LYS A 24 2.48 -4.84 7.70
CA LYS A 24 1.66 -5.97 7.24
C LYS A 24 2.14 -6.35 5.84
N LEU A 25 2.72 -7.54 5.72
CA LEU A 25 3.19 -8.07 4.45
C LEU A 25 2.10 -8.91 3.80
N ILE A 26 1.91 -8.74 2.50
CA ILE A 26 0.95 -9.51 1.71
C ILE A 26 1.65 -10.15 0.51
N SER A 27 1.28 -11.37 0.15
CA SER A 27 1.86 -12.06 -1.00
C SER A 27 1.37 -11.53 -2.35
N ASP A 28 0.13 -11.03 -2.39
CA ASP A 28 -0.57 -10.48 -3.56
C ASP A 28 -1.72 -9.56 -3.11
N GLY A 29 -2.40 -8.91 -4.06
CA GLY A 29 -3.62 -8.13 -3.81
C GLY A 29 -3.37 -6.67 -3.42
N ASP A 30 -2.58 -5.94 -4.21
CA ASP A 30 -2.23 -4.55 -3.95
C ASP A 30 -3.42 -3.57 -4.10
N ILE A 31 -4.42 -3.89 -4.94
CA ILE A 31 -5.69 -3.13 -5.01
C ILE A 31 -6.45 -3.17 -3.68
N ALA A 32 -6.64 -4.37 -3.12
CA ALA A 32 -7.35 -4.55 -1.86
C ALA A 32 -6.59 -3.89 -0.70
N ALA A 33 -5.26 -3.94 -0.74
CA ALA A 33 -4.39 -3.28 0.22
C ALA A 33 -4.51 -1.75 0.17
N ALA A 34 -4.61 -1.17 -1.04
CA ALA A 34 -4.80 0.27 -1.22
C ALA A 34 -6.16 0.71 -0.68
N ILE A 35 -7.22 -0.03 -0.99
CA ILE A 35 -8.58 0.29 -0.53
C ILE A 35 -8.69 0.16 1.00
N ALA A 36 -7.98 -0.80 1.61
CA ALA A 36 -7.99 -0.99 3.06
C ALA A 36 -7.55 0.27 3.84
N THR A 37 -6.74 1.17 3.25
CA THR A 37 -6.26 2.38 3.94
C THR A 37 -7.37 3.38 4.29
N ILE A 38 -8.56 3.24 3.69
CA ILE A 38 -9.69 4.16 3.90
C ILE A 38 -10.60 3.73 5.05
N PHE A 39 -10.55 2.46 5.44
CA PHE A 39 -11.46 1.91 6.44
C PHE A 39 -10.77 1.80 7.80
N GLU A 40 -11.27 2.52 8.79
CA GLU A 40 -10.69 2.61 10.15
C GLU A 40 -10.56 1.26 10.86
N ASP A 41 -11.47 0.32 10.58
CA ASP A 41 -11.53 -1.01 11.21
C ASP A 41 -10.50 -2.00 10.66
N THR A 42 -9.83 -1.68 9.55
CA THR A 42 -8.82 -2.56 8.96
C THR A 42 -7.48 -2.54 9.70
N GLY A 43 -7.22 -1.49 10.47
CA GLY A 43 -5.93 -1.22 11.11
C GLY A 43 -4.78 -0.97 10.12
N VAL A 44 -5.09 -0.59 8.88
CA VAL A 44 -4.10 -0.24 7.84
C VAL A 44 -4.13 1.26 7.60
N ASP A 45 -3.06 1.96 7.98
CA ASP A 45 -3.01 3.43 7.84
C ASP A 45 -2.38 3.90 6.51
N LEU A 46 -1.52 3.07 5.90
CA LEU A 46 -0.71 3.46 4.74
C LEU A 46 -0.29 2.24 3.92
N MET A 47 -0.36 2.36 2.60
CA MET A 47 0.25 1.43 1.65
C MET A 47 1.44 2.09 0.94
N VAL A 48 2.59 1.40 0.90
CA VAL A 48 3.80 1.88 0.18
C VAL A 48 4.45 0.71 -0.55
N GLY A 49 4.87 0.93 -1.80
CA GLY A 49 5.62 -0.06 -2.56
C GLY A 49 5.45 0.11 -4.07
N ILE A 50 5.98 -0.87 -4.79
CA ILE A 50 5.94 -0.99 -6.25
C ILE A 50 5.05 -2.18 -6.60
N GLY A 51 3.96 -1.88 -7.31
CA GLY A 51 2.97 -2.84 -7.81
C GLY A 51 2.81 -2.76 -9.32
N GLY A 52 1.72 -3.31 -9.84
CA GLY A 52 1.39 -3.19 -11.26
C GLY A 52 0.76 -1.82 -11.58
N ALA A 53 1.11 -1.25 -12.74
CA ALA A 53 0.55 0.03 -13.16
C ALA A 53 -0.97 -0.03 -13.41
N PRO A 54 -1.53 -1.08 -14.06
CA PRO A 54 -2.99 -1.21 -14.19
C PRO A 54 -3.72 -1.26 -12.84
N GLU A 55 -3.18 -2.00 -11.88
CA GLU A 55 -3.69 -2.13 -10.52
C GLU A 55 -3.64 -0.80 -9.77
N GLY A 56 -2.58 -0.02 -9.98
CA GLY A 56 -2.46 1.35 -9.47
C GLY A 56 -3.55 2.28 -10.00
N VAL A 57 -3.89 2.19 -11.29
CA VAL A 57 -4.98 2.98 -11.90
C VAL A 57 -6.35 2.59 -11.33
N ILE A 58 -6.61 1.30 -11.13
CA ILE A 58 -7.85 0.80 -10.50
C ILE A 58 -7.96 1.31 -9.05
N SER A 59 -6.86 1.22 -8.31
CA SER A 59 -6.78 1.70 -6.93
C SER A 59 -7.04 3.21 -6.84
N ALA A 60 -6.43 4.00 -7.72
CA ALA A 60 -6.63 5.44 -7.78
C ALA A 60 -8.11 5.80 -8.08
N ALA A 61 -8.76 5.07 -8.98
CA ALA A 61 -10.19 5.27 -9.27
C ALA A 61 -11.05 4.97 -8.02
N ALA A 62 -10.78 3.88 -7.30
CA ALA A 62 -11.48 3.53 -6.07
C ALA A 62 -11.26 4.58 -4.97
N LEU A 63 -10.01 4.96 -4.71
CA LEU A 63 -9.65 5.95 -3.69
C LEU A 63 -10.29 7.31 -3.98
N LYS A 64 -10.34 7.74 -5.25
CA LYS A 64 -11.02 8.98 -5.64
C LYS A 64 -12.51 8.96 -5.29
N CYS A 65 -13.19 7.82 -5.45
CA CYS A 65 -14.60 7.68 -5.08
C CYS A 65 -14.81 7.61 -3.56
N LEU A 66 -13.84 7.07 -2.83
CA LEU A 66 -13.93 6.84 -1.38
C LEU A 66 -13.36 8.01 -0.55
N GLY A 67 -12.82 9.05 -1.19
CA GLY A 67 -12.26 10.22 -0.50
C GLY A 67 -10.82 10.05 -0.02
N GLY A 68 -10.06 9.14 -0.63
CA GLY A 68 -8.63 8.92 -0.37
C GLY A 68 -7.70 9.79 -1.22
N ASP A 69 -6.41 9.71 -0.90
CA ASP A 69 -5.33 10.32 -1.69
C ASP A 69 -4.29 9.25 -2.07
N MET A 70 -3.64 9.43 -3.22
CA MET A 70 -2.68 8.48 -3.76
C MET A 70 -1.65 9.20 -4.64
N GLN A 71 -0.37 8.86 -4.44
CA GLN A 71 0.73 9.29 -5.31
C GLN A 71 1.37 8.07 -5.97
N VAL A 72 1.69 8.18 -7.26
CA VAL A 72 2.31 7.12 -8.04
C VAL A 72 3.33 7.68 -9.02
N ARG A 73 4.25 6.82 -9.47
CA ARG A 73 5.25 7.12 -10.50
C ARG A 73 5.50 5.87 -11.36
N LEU A 74 5.71 6.10 -12.66
CA LEU A 74 6.16 5.08 -13.63
C LEU A 74 7.67 4.87 -13.58
#